data_AF-A0A9N9WDS1-F1
#
_entry.id   AF-A0A9N9WDS1-F1
#
_cell.length_a   1.000
_cell.length_b   1.000
_cell.length_c   1.000
_cell.angle_alpha   90.00
_cell.angle_beta   90.00
_cell.angle_gamma   90.00
#
_symmetry.space_group_name_H-M   'P 1'
#
loop_
_entity.id
_entity.type
_entity.pdbx_description
1 polymer ?
#
loop_
_entity_poly.entity_id
_entity_poly.type
_entity_poly.pdbx_seq_one_letter_code
_entity_poly.pdbx_strand_id
1 'polypeptide(L)'
;MFTGRMKTEIPPALKALGDGMITAGARLEVLDLSDNAFGPIGVEGLAKLLESEVCSQLQELRLNNNGLGITGGRLLARALSHTHRPLRVFIAGRNRLENEGAKALAAVFTDMGTLEEVAMPQNGIYHVGISALSEAFKQNPRLSCLNLNDNTIGHKGAEAIAAALPCLKNLKSINFGDCLLKSKGAKALAKAFHDNLQMLECLDMSHNEIGRDACMELVDSIRSAPNSSERLARVVLAGNSLGSASNKKSMKDKLGACAELSDGEGSEDEYATDSDEEEVDDDDKSDEDSEVDEDDDLNHTQIDTAAVIGRDVTLDNSGVEEIETDVGRFLREPTVENLDKLGANAAQVIDAHLQCIKNPEESIQAYVEATFCVSGLSTSSEMAGLVSGRLYPIMLERAGQHHAATWLLANTMLRGLGLIKSENKEYKIRWSLPGCYSCLCDVIASERFPHAVRDTLKFFITSKLAQMPPETARVVKQCDALIS
;
A
#
# COMPACT_ATOMS: atom_id res chain seq x y z
N MET A 1 -21.22 16.50 -10.38
CA MET A 1 -22.42 16.92 -9.60
C MET A 1 -22.05 17.49 -8.23
N PHE A 2 -21.09 16.93 -7.49
CA PHE A 2 -20.78 17.34 -6.11
C PHE A 2 -19.42 18.00 -5.91
N THR A 3 -18.72 18.35 -6.99
CA THR A 3 -17.44 19.07 -6.93
C THR A 3 -17.62 20.41 -6.20
N GLY A 4 -16.88 20.62 -5.12
CA GLY A 4 -16.95 21.83 -4.29
C GLY A 4 -18.14 21.88 -3.31
N ARG A 5 -18.97 20.83 -3.23
CA ARG A 5 -20.06 20.72 -2.24
C ARG A 5 -19.53 20.18 -0.91
N MET A 6 -20.23 20.51 0.18
CA MET A 6 -19.93 19.94 1.50
C MET A 6 -20.25 18.45 1.50
N LYS A 7 -19.38 17.64 2.11
CA LYS A 7 -19.56 16.17 2.18
C LYS A 7 -20.92 15.77 2.77
N THR A 8 -21.43 16.55 3.71
CA THR A 8 -22.73 16.32 4.38
C THR A 8 -23.95 16.54 3.48
N GLU A 9 -23.81 17.28 2.37
CA GLU A 9 -24.91 17.53 1.42
C GLU A 9 -25.08 16.39 0.42
N ILE A 10 -24.05 15.58 0.21
CA ILE A 10 -24.00 14.57 -0.84
C ILE A 10 -25.04 13.44 -0.59
N PRO A 11 -25.08 12.79 0.59
CA PRO A 11 -26.04 11.70 0.80
C PRO A 11 -27.51 12.14 0.69
N PRO A 12 -27.95 13.29 1.28
CA PRO A 12 -29.31 13.77 1.10
C PRO A 12 -29.66 14.07 -0.37
N ALA A 13 -28.74 14.62 -1.14
CA ALA A 13 -28.97 14.93 -2.55
C ALA A 13 -29.11 13.65 -3.39
N LEU A 14 -28.25 12.66 -3.18
CA LEU A 14 -28.34 11.35 -3.85
C LEU A 14 -29.62 10.60 -3.45
N LYS A 15 -30.02 10.72 -2.18
CA LYS A 15 -31.29 10.17 -1.71
C LYS A 15 -32.48 10.83 -2.39
N ALA A 16 -32.50 12.16 -2.51
CA ALA A 16 -33.56 12.89 -3.21
C ALA A 16 -33.63 12.51 -4.70
N LEU A 17 -32.47 12.34 -5.35
CA LEU A 17 -32.37 11.82 -6.72
C LEU A 17 -33.00 10.42 -6.83
N GLY A 18 -32.61 9.51 -5.95
CA GLY A 18 -33.15 8.15 -5.90
C GLY A 18 -34.64 8.11 -5.62
N ASP A 19 -35.11 8.89 -4.64
CA ASP A 19 -36.52 8.98 -4.27
C ASP A 19 -37.38 9.51 -5.43
N GLY A 20 -36.87 10.47 -6.20
CA GLY A 20 -37.52 10.96 -7.41
C GLY A 20 -37.68 9.86 -8.47
N MET A 21 -36.64 9.07 -8.72
CA MET A 21 -36.68 7.95 -9.69
C MET A 21 -37.62 6.82 -9.24
N ILE A 22 -37.60 6.50 -7.94
CA ILE A 22 -38.51 5.52 -7.32
C ILE A 22 -39.96 5.97 -7.47
N THR A 23 -40.25 7.23 -7.14
CA THR A 23 -41.61 7.78 -7.23
C THR A 23 -42.11 7.82 -8.67
N ALA A 24 -41.21 8.08 -9.63
CA ALA A 24 -41.55 8.05 -11.06
C ALA A 24 -41.79 6.63 -11.61
N GLY A 25 -41.48 5.57 -10.84
CA GLY A 25 -41.58 4.19 -11.31
C GLY A 25 -40.62 3.90 -12.48
N ALA A 26 -39.45 4.55 -12.49
CA ALA A 26 -38.46 4.36 -13.53
C ALA A 26 -37.98 2.91 -13.61
N ARG A 27 -37.45 2.51 -14.76
CA ARG A 27 -36.80 1.21 -14.98
C ARG A 27 -35.45 1.46 -15.63
N LEU A 28 -34.41 1.51 -14.82
CA LEU A 28 -33.07 1.86 -15.28
C LEU A 28 -32.39 0.63 -15.86
N GLU A 29 -31.93 0.76 -17.10
CA GLU A 29 -31.01 -0.18 -17.75
C GLU A 29 -29.56 0.26 -17.60
N VAL A 30 -29.32 1.58 -17.58
CA VAL A 30 -27.98 2.18 -17.43
C VAL A 30 -28.01 3.22 -16.32
N LEU A 31 -27.07 3.12 -15.38
CA LEU A 31 -26.83 4.13 -14.36
C LEU A 31 -25.36 4.54 -14.44
N ASP A 32 -25.12 5.72 -15.01
CA ASP A 32 -23.81 6.35 -15.01
C ASP A 32 -23.79 7.53 -14.05
N LEU A 33 -22.95 7.38 -13.04
CA LEU A 33 -22.73 8.35 -11.98
C LEU A 33 -21.23 8.65 -11.85
N SER A 34 -20.47 8.47 -12.91
CA SER A 34 -19.03 8.77 -12.95
C SER A 34 -18.74 10.25 -12.77
N ASP A 35 -17.55 10.58 -12.25
CA ASP A 35 -17.02 11.94 -12.10
C ASP A 35 -17.85 12.86 -11.21
N ASN A 36 -18.36 12.31 -10.11
CA ASN A 36 -19.20 13.05 -9.18
C ASN A 36 -18.63 13.20 -7.77
N ALA A 37 -17.50 12.55 -7.45
CA ALA A 37 -16.79 12.71 -6.18
C ALA A 37 -17.68 12.53 -4.93
N PHE A 38 -18.51 11.48 -4.89
CA PHE A 38 -19.43 11.23 -3.78
C PHE A 38 -18.73 11.01 -2.43
N GLY A 39 -17.50 10.50 -2.47
CA GLY A 39 -16.79 10.03 -1.28
C GLY A 39 -17.43 8.76 -0.68
N PRO A 40 -16.85 8.22 0.40
CA PRO A 40 -17.33 6.95 0.97
C PRO A 40 -18.75 7.00 1.52
N ILE A 41 -19.16 8.13 2.08
CA ILE A 41 -20.49 8.32 2.67
C ILE A 41 -21.58 8.54 1.61
N GLY A 42 -21.22 8.95 0.39
CA GLY A 42 -22.21 9.23 -0.64
C GLY A 42 -22.93 7.98 -1.15
N VAL A 43 -22.30 6.80 -1.04
CA VAL A 43 -22.94 5.51 -1.40
C VAL A 43 -24.15 5.22 -0.52
N GLU A 44 -24.18 5.69 0.73
CA GLU A 44 -25.35 5.57 1.61
C GLU A 44 -26.59 6.22 0.98
N GLY A 45 -26.42 7.33 0.26
CA GLY A 45 -27.49 8.00 -0.47
C GLY A 45 -27.97 7.23 -1.70
N LEU A 46 -27.12 6.38 -2.28
CA LEU A 46 -27.44 5.54 -3.45
C LEU A 46 -27.98 4.16 -3.08
N ALA A 47 -27.69 3.66 -1.88
CA ALA A 47 -28.07 2.32 -1.45
C ALA A 47 -29.58 2.07 -1.67
N LYS A 48 -30.43 2.99 -1.21
CA LYS A 48 -31.89 2.89 -1.38
C LYS A 48 -32.32 2.79 -2.85
N LEU A 49 -31.68 3.52 -3.76
CA LEU A 49 -31.99 3.44 -5.19
C LEU A 49 -31.56 2.10 -5.77
N LEU A 50 -30.33 1.67 -5.47
CA LEU A 50 -29.77 0.41 -5.97
C LEU A 50 -30.50 -0.83 -5.43
N GLU A 51 -31.06 -0.76 -4.22
CA GLU A 51 -31.87 -1.81 -3.60
C GLU A 51 -33.34 -1.81 -4.09
N SER A 52 -33.75 -0.78 -4.84
CA SER A 52 -35.14 -0.66 -5.30
C SER A 52 -35.41 -1.37 -6.62
N GLU A 53 -36.69 -1.66 -6.89
CA GLU A 53 -37.17 -2.24 -8.15
C GLU A 53 -36.82 -1.41 -9.40
N VAL A 54 -36.51 -0.12 -9.24
CA VAL A 54 -36.04 0.76 -10.33
C VAL A 54 -34.77 0.22 -10.98
N CYS A 55 -33.90 -0.40 -10.19
CA CYS A 55 -32.63 -0.98 -10.63
C CYS A 55 -32.68 -2.50 -10.88
N SER A 56 -33.87 -3.11 -10.85
CA SER A 56 -34.04 -4.56 -11.07
C SER A 56 -33.63 -5.01 -12.49
N GLN A 57 -33.73 -4.11 -13.48
CA GLN A 57 -33.35 -4.35 -14.87
C GLN A 57 -32.01 -3.70 -15.25
N LEU A 58 -31.22 -3.29 -14.26
CA LEU A 58 -29.97 -2.58 -14.49
C LEU A 58 -28.95 -3.51 -15.17
N GLN A 59 -28.51 -3.11 -16.36
CA GLN A 59 -27.53 -3.81 -17.20
C GLN A 59 -26.14 -3.17 -17.12
N GLU A 60 -26.07 -1.85 -16.92
CA GLU A 60 -24.79 -1.14 -16.81
C GLU A 60 -24.74 -0.23 -15.58
N LEU A 61 -23.67 -0.37 -14.81
CA LEU A 61 -23.38 0.50 -13.67
C LEU A 61 -21.98 1.10 -13.82
N ARG A 62 -21.91 2.43 -13.89
CA ARG A 62 -20.67 3.18 -14.05
C ARG A 62 -20.51 4.19 -12.93
N LEU A 63 -19.42 4.06 -12.20
CA LEU A 63 -19.11 4.79 -10.97
C LEU A 63 -17.67 5.29 -10.97
N ASN A 64 -17.06 5.55 -12.13
CA ASN A 64 -15.66 6.01 -12.19
C ASN A 64 -15.46 7.30 -11.40
N ASN A 65 -14.31 7.42 -10.73
CA ASN A 65 -13.84 8.67 -10.14
C ASN A 65 -14.82 9.31 -9.14
N ASN A 66 -15.31 8.49 -8.20
CA ASN A 66 -16.20 8.94 -7.13
C ASN A 66 -15.58 8.87 -5.73
N GLY A 67 -14.38 8.30 -5.59
CA GLY A 67 -13.67 8.22 -4.31
C GLY A 67 -14.43 7.42 -3.25
N LEU A 68 -15.04 6.30 -3.63
CA LEU A 68 -15.90 5.49 -2.75
C LEU A 68 -15.16 4.93 -1.53
N GLY A 69 -13.85 4.70 -1.62
CA GLY A 69 -13.08 4.02 -0.58
C GLY A 69 -13.54 2.58 -0.34
N ILE A 70 -12.90 1.92 0.62
CA ILE A 70 -13.28 0.59 1.09
C ILE A 70 -14.74 0.54 1.56
N THR A 71 -15.15 1.51 2.41
CA THR A 71 -16.49 1.54 2.99
C THR A 71 -17.57 1.69 1.92
N GLY A 72 -17.36 2.59 0.95
CA GLY A 72 -18.28 2.73 -0.18
C GLY A 72 -18.32 1.49 -1.06
N GLY A 73 -17.18 0.81 -1.27
CA GLY A 73 -17.13 -0.48 -1.97
C GLY A 73 -17.97 -1.57 -1.29
N ARG A 74 -17.88 -1.71 0.04
CA ARG A 74 -18.70 -2.66 0.80
C ARG A 74 -20.19 -2.32 0.78
N LEU A 75 -20.54 -1.03 0.93
CA LEU A 75 -21.93 -0.59 0.85
C LEU A 75 -22.51 -0.82 -0.55
N LEU A 76 -21.71 -0.57 -1.59
CA LEU A 76 -22.10 -0.85 -2.97
C LEU A 76 -22.34 -2.34 -3.19
N ALA A 77 -21.42 -3.20 -2.76
CA ALA A 77 -21.57 -4.65 -2.83
C ALA A 77 -22.84 -5.12 -2.13
N ARG A 78 -23.08 -4.64 -0.90
CA ARG A 78 -24.31 -4.91 -0.16
C ARG A 78 -25.55 -4.46 -0.93
N ALA A 79 -25.58 -3.25 -1.47
CA ALA A 79 -26.74 -2.77 -2.20
C ALA A 79 -27.00 -3.59 -3.48
N LEU A 80 -25.95 -4.04 -4.17
CA LEU A 80 -26.04 -4.87 -5.36
C LEU A 80 -26.54 -6.29 -5.06
N SER A 81 -26.23 -6.85 -3.89
CA SER A 81 -26.67 -8.21 -3.51
C SER A 81 -28.16 -8.33 -3.18
N HIS A 82 -28.87 -7.23 -2.89
CA HIS A 82 -30.28 -7.27 -2.50
C HIS A 82 -31.22 -7.66 -3.64
N THR A 83 -30.89 -7.29 -4.88
CA THR A 83 -31.77 -7.50 -6.03
C THR A 83 -30.99 -8.11 -7.16
N HIS A 84 -31.39 -9.31 -7.58
CA HIS A 84 -30.88 -9.91 -8.80
C HIS A 84 -31.21 -9.02 -9.98
N ARG A 85 -30.18 -8.68 -10.75
CA ARG A 85 -30.27 -7.83 -11.92
C ARG A 85 -29.33 -8.36 -13.00
N PRO A 86 -29.67 -8.21 -14.29
CA PRO A 86 -28.86 -8.72 -15.38
C PRO A 86 -27.67 -7.78 -15.67
N LEU A 87 -26.82 -7.52 -14.65
CA LEU A 87 -25.70 -6.61 -14.78
C LEU A 87 -24.63 -7.21 -15.71
N ARG A 88 -24.39 -6.54 -16.83
CA ARG A 88 -23.42 -6.93 -17.86
C ARG A 88 -22.15 -6.10 -17.79
N VAL A 89 -22.27 -4.82 -17.46
CA VAL A 89 -21.16 -3.86 -17.44
C VAL A 89 -21.02 -3.27 -16.05
N PHE A 90 -19.87 -3.48 -15.44
CA PHE A 90 -19.50 -2.86 -14.17
C PHE A 90 -18.21 -2.05 -14.33
N ILE A 91 -18.30 -0.75 -14.14
CA ILE A 91 -17.17 0.17 -14.28
C ILE A 91 -17.04 0.99 -12.99
N ALA A 92 -15.93 0.84 -12.27
CA ALA A 92 -15.73 1.48 -10.98
C ALA A 92 -14.25 1.82 -10.70
N GLY A 93 -13.56 2.42 -11.66
CA GLY A 93 -12.19 2.91 -11.51
C GLY A 93 -12.05 4.19 -10.67
N ARG A 94 -10.82 4.50 -10.22
CA ARG A 94 -10.48 5.70 -9.44
C ARG A 94 -11.32 5.87 -8.17
N ASN A 95 -11.59 4.78 -7.47
CA ASN A 95 -12.44 4.78 -6.29
C ASN A 95 -11.73 4.37 -5.00
N ARG A 96 -10.45 3.96 -5.05
CA ARG A 96 -9.71 3.46 -3.87
C ARG A 96 -10.47 2.36 -3.13
N LEU A 97 -10.96 1.38 -3.89
CA LEU A 97 -11.73 0.26 -3.33
C LEU A 97 -10.83 -0.64 -2.46
N GLU A 98 -9.55 -0.75 -2.80
CA GLU A 98 -8.55 -1.59 -2.14
C GLU A 98 -9.00 -3.06 -2.02
N ASN A 99 -8.26 -3.90 -1.30
CA ASN A 99 -8.55 -5.34 -1.19
C ASN A 99 -9.95 -5.61 -0.64
N GLU A 100 -10.33 -4.93 0.44
CA GLU A 100 -11.59 -5.20 1.15
C GLU A 100 -12.82 -4.79 0.35
N GLY A 101 -12.76 -3.69 -0.41
CA GLY A 101 -13.82 -3.31 -1.34
C GLY A 101 -13.92 -4.29 -2.51
N ALA A 102 -12.78 -4.74 -3.05
CA ALA A 102 -12.71 -5.73 -4.11
C ALA A 102 -13.25 -7.11 -3.69
N LYS A 103 -12.87 -7.61 -2.50
CA LYS A 103 -13.39 -8.86 -1.91
C LYS A 103 -14.92 -8.82 -1.79
N ALA A 104 -15.46 -7.71 -1.30
CA ALA A 104 -16.91 -7.55 -1.17
C ALA A 104 -17.63 -7.57 -2.53
N LEU A 105 -17.08 -6.88 -3.54
CA LEU A 105 -17.63 -6.90 -4.90
C LEU A 105 -17.49 -8.29 -5.55
N ALA A 106 -16.37 -8.99 -5.31
CA ALA A 106 -16.13 -10.34 -5.80
C ALA A 106 -17.24 -11.30 -5.33
N ALA A 107 -17.63 -11.24 -4.05
CA ALA A 107 -18.73 -12.05 -3.53
C ALA A 107 -20.04 -11.86 -4.33
N VAL A 108 -20.35 -10.62 -4.71
CA VAL A 108 -21.52 -10.30 -5.53
C VAL A 108 -21.36 -10.81 -6.96
N PHE A 109 -20.18 -10.66 -7.55
CA PHE A 109 -19.90 -11.08 -8.93
C PHE A 109 -19.96 -12.61 -9.09
N THR A 110 -19.60 -13.38 -8.06
CA THR A 110 -19.76 -14.84 -8.02
C THR A 110 -21.21 -15.25 -8.25
N ASP A 111 -22.16 -14.53 -7.65
CA ASP A 111 -23.59 -14.85 -7.75
C ASP A 111 -24.26 -14.30 -9.03
N MET A 112 -23.68 -13.26 -9.65
CA MET A 112 -24.29 -12.60 -10.82
C MET A 112 -24.24 -13.44 -12.10
N GLY A 113 -23.10 -14.04 -12.42
CA GLY A 113 -22.88 -14.88 -13.61
C GLY A 113 -23.19 -14.25 -14.99
N THR A 114 -23.42 -12.94 -15.03
CA THR A 114 -23.94 -12.21 -16.21
C THR A 114 -22.97 -11.17 -16.75
N LEU A 115 -21.83 -10.96 -16.09
CA LEU A 115 -20.87 -9.92 -16.45
C LEU A 115 -20.20 -10.21 -17.80
N GLU A 116 -20.11 -9.17 -18.61
CA GLU A 116 -19.48 -9.12 -19.93
C GLU A 116 -18.31 -8.12 -19.97
N GLU A 117 -18.36 -7.07 -19.14
CA GLU A 117 -17.29 -6.09 -18.98
C GLU A 117 -17.12 -5.70 -17.51
N VAL A 118 -15.87 -5.81 -17.04
CA VAL A 118 -15.46 -5.32 -15.72
C VAL A 118 -14.25 -4.41 -15.89
N ALA A 119 -14.41 -3.14 -15.51
CA ALA A 119 -13.33 -2.17 -15.49
C ALA A 119 -13.19 -1.51 -14.12
N MET A 120 -12.09 -1.80 -13.42
CA MET A 120 -11.80 -1.27 -12.09
C MET A 120 -10.38 -0.65 -12.00
N PRO A 121 -9.95 0.18 -12.97
CA PRO A 121 -8.60 0.72 -12.95
C PRO A 121 -8.37 1.69 -11.78
N GLN A 122 -7.13 1.87 -11.32
CA GLN A 122 -6.79 2.90 -10.32
C GLN A 122 -7.57 2.74 -9.00
N ASN A 123 -7.62 1.54 -8.44
CA ASN A 123 -8.33 1.28 -7.18
C ASN A 123 -7.43 0.89 -6.01
N GLY A 124 -6.12 0.74 -6.23
CA GLY A 124 -5.19 0.27 -5.20
C GLY A 124 -5.53 -1.14 -4.73
N ILE A 125 -6.02 -2.02 -5.62
CA ILE A 125 -6.32 -3.42 -5.31
C ILE A 125 -5.02 -4.21 -5.41
N TYR A 126 -4.66 -4.94 -4.36
CA TYR A 126 -3.48 -5.78 -4.31
C TYR A 126 -3.83 -7.24 -4.61
N HIS A 127 -2.82 -8.11 -4.70
CA HIS A 127 -2.97 -9.52 -5.08
C HIS A 127 -4.10 -10.26 -4.35
N VAL A 128 -4.34 -10.02 -3.05
CA VAL A 128 -5.45 -10.66 -2.29
C VAL A 128 -6.82 -10.29 -2.87
N GLY A 129 -7.07 -9.01 -3.13
CA GLY A 129 -8.32 -8.55 -3.74
C GLY A 129 -8.47 -9.04 -5.19
N ILE A 130 -7.36 -9.09 -5.93
CA ILE A 130 -7.34 -9.62 -7.31
C ILE A 130 -7.63 -11.13 -7.33
N SER A 131 -7.12 -11.89 -6.37
CA SER A 131 -7.42 -13.32 -6.24
C SER A 131 -8.91 -13.56 -5.98
N ALA A 132 -9.53 -12.77 -5.10
CA ALA A 132 -10.97 -12.84 -4.86
C ALA A 132 -11.77 -12.51 -6.12
N LEU A 133 -11.42 -11.44 -6.83
CA LEU A 133 -12.05 -11.08 -8.11
C LEU A 133 -11.87 -12.19 -9.17
N SER A 134 -10.68 -12.80 -9.23
CA SER A 134 -10.37 -13.88 -10.17
C SER A 134 -11.24 -15.11 -9.94
N GLU A 135 -11.49 -15.48 -8.68
CA GLU A 135 -12.44 -16.56 -8.35
C GLU A 135 -13.86 -16.21 -8.81
N ALA A 136 -14.30 -14.97 -8.57
CA ALA A 136 -15.61 -14.52 -9.03
C ALA A 136 -15.74 -14.50 -10.55
N PHE A 137 -14.68 -14.15 -11.28
CA PHE A 137 -14.68 -14.15 -12.75
C PHE A 137 -14.90 -15.55 -13.34
N LYS A 138 -14.50 -16.63 -12.65
CA LYS A 138 -14.77 -18.02 -13.11
C LYS A 138 -16.26 -18.28 -13.30
N GLN A 139 -17.12 -17.61 -12.52
CA GLN A 139 -18.58 -17.73 -12.63
C GLN A 139 -19.19 -16.84 -13.73
N ASN A 140 -18.39 -16.02 -14.41
CA ASN A 140 -18.83 -15.08 -15.43
C ASN A 140 -18.23 -15.44 -16.82
N PRO A 141 -18.65 -16.55 -17.45
CA PRO A 141 -18.05 -17.05 -18.69
C PRO A 141 -18.30 -16.14 -19.91
N ARG A 142 -19.17 -15.13 -19.77
CA ARG A 142 -19.47 -14.14 -20.81
C ARG A 142 -18.51 -12.96 -20.80
N LEU A 143 -17.61 -12.88 -19.81
CA LEU A 143 -16.66 -11.77 -19.70
C LEU A 143 -15.81 -11.66 -20.97
N SER A 144 -15.85 -10.48 -21.57
CA SER A 144 -15.23 -10.14 -22.84
C SER A 144 -14.21 -9.01 -22.72
N CYS A 145 -14.38 -8.14 -21.72
CA CYS A 145 -13.46 -7.06 -21.40
C CYS A 145 -13.13 -7.07 -19.91
N LEU A 146 -11.83 -7.13 -19.60
CA LEU A 146 -11.31 -7.04 -18.24
C LEU A 146 -10.22 -5.96 -18.18
N ASN A 147 -10.49 -4.92 -17.40
CA ASN A 147 -9.54 -3.82 -17.19
C ASN A 147 -9.28 -3.63 -15.69
N LEU A 148 -8.06 -3.95 -15.26
CA LEU A 148 -7.58 -3.77 -13.89
C LEU A 148 -6.31 -2.90 -13.84
N ASN A 149 -6.08 -2.09 -14.88
CA ASN A 149 -4.93 -1.18 -15.00
C ASN A 149 -4.70 -0.34 -13.73
N ASP A 150 -3.42 -0.12 -13.38
CA ASP A 150 -3.03 0.72 -12.25
C ASP A 150 -3.64 0.20 -10.92
N ASN A 151 -3.44 -1.10 -10.70
CA ASN A 151 -3.67 -1.82 -9.45
C ASN A 151 -2.50 -2.75 -9.22
N THR A 152 -2.17 -3.09 -7.98
CA THR A 152 -1.01 -3.95 -7.67
C THR A 152 -1.36 -5.44 -7.83
N ILE A 153 -1.53 -5.91 -9.06
CA ILE A 153 -1.82 -7.33 -9.35
C ILE A 153 -0.69 -8.22 -8.82
N GLY A 154 0.57 -7.84 -9.08
CA GLY A 154 1.71 -8.65 -8.65
C GLY A 154 1.77 -10.01 -9.34
N HIS A 155 2.77 -10.82 -8.98
CA HIS A 155 2.89 -12.18 -9.52
C HIS A 155 1.82 -13.12 -8.96
N LYS A 156 1.53 -13.08 -7.64
CA LYS A 156 0.46 -13.89 -7.00
C LYS A 156 -0.92 -13.61 -7.62
N GLY A 157 -1.27 -12.34 -7.87
CA GLY A 157 -2.53 -11.99 -8.52
C GLY A 157 -2.57 -12.40 -10.00
N ALA A 158 -1.45 -12.33 -10.70
CA ALA A 158 -1.33 -12.80 -12.09
C ALA A 158 -1.55 -14.32 -12.20
N GLU A 159 -1.05 -15.10 -11.25
CA GLU A 159 -1.30 -16.54 -11.15
C GLU A 159 -2.79 -16.84 -10.90
N ALA A 160 -3.45 -16.08 -10.03
CA ALA A 160 -4.88 -16.22 -9.78
C ALA A 160 -5.72 -15.90 -11.03
N ILE A 161 -5.38 -14.83 -11.76
CA ILE A 161 -6.00 -14.51 -13.05
C ILE A 161 -5.76 -15.64 -14.05
N ALA A 162 -4.51 -16.12 -14.17
CA ALA A 162 -4.14 -17.21 -15.06
C ALA A 162 -4.97 -18.48 -14.80
N ALA A 163 -5.25 -18.80 -13.52
CA ALA A 163 -6.10 -19.91 -13.12
C ALA A 163 -7.60 -19.71 -13.46
N ALA A 164 -8.05 -18.46 -13.63
CA ALA A 164 -9.44 -18.14 -14.02
C ALA A 164 -9.65 -18.16 -15.54
N LEU A 165 -8.61 -17.90 -16.34
CA LEU A 165 -8.70 -17.80 -17.81
C LEU A 165 -9.35 -19.01 -18.52
N PRO A 166 -9.20 -20.28 -18.09
CA PRO A 166 -9.90 -21.41 -18.72
C PRO A 166 -11.43 -21.29 -18.72
N CYS A 167 -12.00 -20.54 -17.77
CA CYS A 167 -13.43 -20.26 -17.69
C CYS A 167 -13.85 -19.06 -18.56
N LEU A 168 -12.91 -18.20 -18.98
CA LEU A 168 -13.15 -16.92 -19.64
C LEU A 168 -12.93 -16.98 -21.16
N LYS A 169 -13.63 -17.91 -21.83
CA LYS A 169 -13.43 -18.20 -23.26
C LYS A 169 -13.78 -17.06 -24.21
N ASN A 170 -14.59 -16.11 -23.75
CA ASN A 170 -15.03 -14.96 -24.53
C ASN A 170 -14.16 -13.72 -24.33
N LEU A 171 -13.05 -13.82 -23.58
CA LEU A 171 -12.21 -12.68 -23.26
C LEU A 171 -11.49 -12.16 -24.51
N LYS A 172 -11.80 -10.91 -24.87
CA LYS A 172 -11.30 -10.22 -26.07
C LYS A 172 -10.34 -9.09 -25.73
N SER A 173 -10.57 -8.41 -24.62
CA SER A 173 -9.77 -7.26 -24.21
C SER A 173 -9.29 -7.42 -22.78
N ILE A 174 -7.97 -7.35 -22.60
CA ILE A 174 -7.32 -7.35 -21.30
C ILE A 174 -6.48 -6.09 -21.17
N ASN A 175 -6.66 -5.36 -20.07
CA ASN A 175 -5.78 -4.26 -19.70
C ASN A 175 -5.26 -4.44 -18.27
N PHE A 176 -3.98 -4.77 -18.18
CA PHE A 176 -3.20 -4.89 -16.96
C PHE A 176 -1.97 -3.97 -17.02
N GLY A 177 -2.06 -2.81 -17.68
CA GLY A 177 -0.97 -1.83 -17.66
C GLY A 177 -0.72 -1.33 -16.24
N ASP A 178 0.53 -1.02 -15.89
CA ASP A 178 0.92 -0.49 -14.58
C ASP A 178 0.42 -1.35 -13.40
N CYS A 179 0.64 -2.67 -13.48
CA CYS A 179 0.11 -3.62 -12.50
C CYS A 179 1.16 -4.41 -11.71
N LEU A 180 2.45 -4.04 -11.84
CA LEU A 180 3.59 -4.70 -11.18
C LEU A 180 3.60 -6.23 -11.37
N LEU A 181 3.22 -6.72 -12.55
CA LEU A 181 3.16 -8.18 -12.82
C LEU A 181 4.53 -8.86 -12.64
N LYS A 182 5.61 -8.12 -12.94
CA LYS A 182 7.00 -8.62 -13.00
C LYS A 182 7.14 -9.80 -13.99
N SER A 183 8.37 -10.29 -14.15
CA SER A 183 8.65 -11.43 -15.04
C SER A 183 7.90 -12.71 -14.64
N LYS A 184 7.80 -13.01 -13.34
CA LYS A 184 7.12 -14.22 -12.83
C LYS A 184 5.62 -14.22 -13.20
N GLY A 185 4.91 -13.13 -12.93
CA GLY A 185 3.48 -13.01 -13.26
C GLY A 185 3.21 -13.00 -14.77
N ALA A 186 4.06 -12.33 -15.55
CA ALA A 186 3.95 -12.32 -17.01
C ALA A 186 4.10 -13.72 -17.62
N LYS A 187 5.03 -14.54 -17.13
CA LYS A 187 5.19 -15.95 -17.57
C LYS A 187 3.98 -16.81 -17.22
N ALA A 188 3.41 -16.64 -16.02
CA ALA A 188 2.20 -17.35 -15.63
C ALA A 188 1.03 -17.04 -16.58
N LEU A 189 0.83 -15.76 -16.90
CA LEU A 189 -0.18 -15.32 -17.89
C LEU A 189 0.13 -15.84 -19.29
N ALA A 190 1.39 -15.79 -19.74
CA ALA A 190 1.81 -16.30 -21.05
C ALA A 190 1.40 -17.77 -21.24
N LYS A 191 1.72 -18.62 -20.25
CA LYS A 191 1.32 -20.04 -20.25
C LYS A 191 -0.19 -20.21 -20.36
N ALA A 192 -0.96 -19.44 -19.59
CA ALA A 192 -2.41 -19.52 -19.63
C ALA A 192 -3.02 -18.96 -20.94
N PHE A 193 -2.39 -17.96 -21.56
CA PHE A 193 -2.81 -17.43 -22.86
C PHE A 193 -2.66 -18.45 -23.99
N HIS A 194 -1.59 -19.25 -23.96
CA HIS A 194 -1.34 -20.31 -24.91
C HIS A 194 -2.53 -21.29 -25.02
N ASP A 195 -3.10 -21.67 -23.87
CA ASP A 195 -4.13 -22.70 -23.79
C ASP A 195 -5.57 -22.15 -23.93
N ASN A 196 -5.81 -20.89 -23.54
CA ASN A 196 -7.19 -20.44 -23.24
C ASN A 196 -7.71 -19.27 -24.09
N LEU A 197 -6.85 -18.47 -24.75
CA LEU A 197 -7.27 -17.19 -25.34
C LEU A 197 -7.34 -17.19 -26.87
N GLN A 198 -8.34 -17.90 -27.40
CA GLN A 198 -8.62 -17.95 -28.84
C GLN A 198 -9.34 -16.71 -29.38
N MET A 199 -9.86 -15.83 -28.51
CA MET A 199 -10.65 -14.65 -28.89
C MET A 199 -9.99 -13.31 -28.53
N LEU A 200 -8.81 -13.31 -27.91
CA LEU A 200 -8.09 -12.08 -27.53
C LEU A 200 -7.78 -11.21 -28.75
N GLU A 201 -8.26 -9.97 -28.73
CA GLU A 201 -8.07 -8.94 -29.76
C GLU A 201 -7.16 -7.81 -29.24
N CYS A 202 -7.29 -7.44 -27.96
CA CYS A 202 -6.52 -6.38 -27.32
C CYS A 202 -5.84 -6.88 -26.04
N LEU A 203 -4.53 -6.65 -25.92
CA LEU A 203 -3.77 -6.89 -24.70
C LEU A 203 -2.92 -5.67 -24.35
N ASP A 204 -3.06 -5.18 -23.13
CA ASP A 204 -2.20 -4.15 -22.57
C ASP A 204 -1.52 -4.68 -21.31
N MET A 205 -0.19 -4.77 -21.36
CA MET A 205 0.67 -5.13 -20.22
C MET A 205 1.82 -4.12 -20.12
N SER A 206 1.55 -2.87 -20.49
CA SER A 206 2.54 -1.79 -20.39
C SER A 206 2.97 -1.50 -18.94
N HIS A 207 4.18 -0.98 -18.73
CA HIS A 207 4.66 -0.53 -17.41
C HIS A 207 4.57 -1.58 -16.29
N ASN A 208 4.99 -2.83 -16.52
CA ASN A 208 4.83 -3.93 -15.56
C ASN A 208 6.15 -4.50 -15.02
N GLU A 209 7.27 -3.82 -15.28
CA GLU A 209 8.61 -4.31 -14.92
C GLU A 209 8.88 -5.72 -15.47
N ILE A 210 8.35 -6.02 -16.66
CA ILE A 210 8.51 -7.34 -17.27
C ILE A 210 9.88 -7.41 -17.95
N GLY A 211 10.68 -8.39 -17.55
CA GLY A 211 11.97 -8.68 -18.17
C GLY A 211 11.83 -9.18 -19.61
N ARG A 212 12.91 -9.01 -20.38
CA ARG A 212 13.00 -9.36 -21.80
C ARG A 212 12.50 -10.78 -22.11
N ASP A 213 12.96 -11.77 -21.36
CA ASP A 213 12.66 -13.18 -21.66
C ASP A 213 11.18 -13.48 -21.46
N ALA A 214 10.56 -12.93 -20.41
CA ALA A 214 9.13 -13.02 -20.17
C ALA A 214 8.31 -12.29 -21.24
N CYS A 215 8.77 -11.13 -21.72
CA CYS A 215 8.13 -10.43 -22.85
C CYS A 215 8.16 -11.28 -24.13
N MET A 216 9.29 -11.93 -24.43
CA MET A 216 9.39 -12.81 -25.61
C MET A 216 8.46 -14.02 -25.49
N GLU A 217 8.42 -14.66 -24.32
CA GLU A 217 7.55 -15.79 -24.03
C GLU A 217 6.06 -15.43 -24.15
N LEU A 218 5.68 -14.23 -23.69
CA LEU A 218 4.34 -13.68 -23.83
C LEU A 218 3.97 -13.50 -25.31
N VAL A 219 4.85 -12.87 -26.10
CA VAL A 219 4.63 -12.67 -27.54
C VAL A 219 4.48 -14.01 -28.25
N ASP A 220 5.33 -14.99 -27.93
CA ASP A 220 5.26 -16.33 -28.52
C ASP A 220 3.97 -17.07 -28.15
N SER A 221 3.53 -16.96 -26.90
CA SER A 221 2.30 -17.59 -26.41
C SER A 221 1.03 -17.00 -27.02
N ILE A 222 1.02 -15.69 -27.26
CA ILE A 222 -0.11 -15.02 -27.92
C ILE A 222 -0.12 -15.30 -29.42
N ARG A 223 1.06 -15.49 -30.02
CA ARG A 223 1.23 -15.79 -31.44
C ARG A 223 1.01 -17.26 -31.80
N SER A 224 1.18 -18.18 -30.87
CA SER A 224 0.99 -19.62 -31.12
C SER A 224 -0.44 -19.99 -31.51
N ALA A 225 -1.43 -19.16 -31.14
CA ALA A 225 -2.81 -19.40 -31.52
C ALA A 225 -3.03 -19.21 -33.05
N PRO A 226 -3.79 -20.11 -33.70
CA PRO A 226 -4.12 -19.97 -35.12
C PRO A 226 -4.88 -18.65 -35.36
N ASN A 227 -4.63 -18.01 -36.50
CA ASN A 227 -5.20 -16.71 -36.91
C ASN A 227 -4.90 -15.53 -35.96
N SER A 228 -3.90 -15.64 -35.08
CA SER A 228 -3.50 -14.56 -34.17
C SER A 228 -3.15 -13.26 -34.91
N SER A 229 -2.57 -13.33 -36.11
CA SER A 229 -2.19 -12.15 -36.92
C SER A 229 -3.32 -11.33 -37.50
N GLU A 230 -4.49 -11.93 -37.70
CA GLU A 230 -5.66 -11.21 -38.19
C GLU A 230 -6.56 -10.79 -37.03
N ARG A 231 -6.53 -11.53 -35.92
CA ARG A 231 -7.37 -11.30 -34.75
C ARG A 231 -6.82 -10.24 -33.79
N LEU A 232 -5.52 -10.27 -33.51
CA LEU A 232 -4.92 -9.30 -32.59
C LEU A 232 -4.95 -7.93 -33.25
N ALA A 233 -5.63 -6.98 -32.63
CA ALA A 233 -5.70 -5.59 -33.07
C ALA A 233 -4.65 -4.73 -32.35
N ARG A 234 -4.41 -4.98 -31.06
CA ARG A 234 -3.50 -4.16 -30.24
C ARG A 234 -2.81 -4.98 -29.15
N VAL A 235 -1.49 -4.91 -29.11
CA VAL A 235 -0.64 -5.52 -28.07
C VAL A 235 0.35 -4.45 -27.60
N VAL A 236 0.17 -3.99 -26.36
CA VAL A 236 0.99 -2.94 -25.75
C VAL A 236 1.90 -3.55 -24.70
N LEU A 237 3.21 -3.46 -24.94
CA LEU A 237 4.26 -3.86 -23.99
C LEU A 237 5.20 -2.70 -23.66
N ALA A 238 4.77 -1.47 -23.97
CA ALA A 238 5.51 -0.25 -23.70
C ALA A 238 5.86 -0.11 -22.20
N GLY A 239 7.00 0.52 -21.88
CA GLY A 239 7.41 0.72 -20.49
C GLY A 239 7.86 -0.55 -19.74
N ASN A 240 8.18 -1.64 -20.45
CA ASN A 240 8.82 -2.82 -19.89
C ASN A 240 10.29 -2.91 -20.32
N SER A 241 11.03 -3.85 -19.73
CA SER A 241 12.44 -4.11 -20.03
C SER A 241 12.59 -4.98 -21.29
N LEU A 242 12.25 -4.40 -22.44
CA LEU A 242 12.24 -5.11 -23.74
C LEU A 242 13.66 -5.42 -24.28
N GLY A 243 14.69 -4.81 -23.70
CA GLY A 243 16.10 -4.96 -24.10
C GLY A 243 16.46 -4.22 -25.39
N SER A 244 17.54 -4.68 -26.04
CA SER A 244 18.15 -4.03 -27.19
C SER A 244 17.19 -3.82 -28.38
N ALA A 245 17.54 -2.89 -29.28
CA ALA A 245 16.76 -2.61 -30.49
C ALA A 245 16.48 -3.86 -31.38
N SER A 246 17.35 -4.87 -31.33
CA SER A 246 17.16 -6.15 -32.02
C SER A 246 15.97 -6.93 -31.46
N ASN A 247 15.77 -6.92 -30.14
CA ASN A 247 14.66 -7.59 -29.47
C ASN A 247 13.32 -6.92 -29.79
N LYS A 248 13.28 -5.59 -29.72
CA LYS A 248 12.10 -4.81 -30.13
C LYS A 248 11.76 -5.07 -31.59
N LYS A 249 12.77 -5.14 -32.47
CA LYS A 249 12.56 -5.51 -33.88
C LYS A 249 12.00 -6.92 -34.00
N SER A 250 12.54 -7.92 -33.29
CA SER A 250 12.02 -9.29 -33.31
C SER A 250 10.57 -9.38 -32.81
N MET A 251 10.23 -8.70 -31.71
CA MET A 251 8.86 -8.63 -31.21
C MET A 251 7.93 -7.93 -32.19
N LYS A 252 8.37 -6.83 -32.81
CA LYS A 252 7.61 -6.10 -33.83
C LYS A 252 7.43 -6.91 -35.11
N ASP A 253 8.45 -7.66 -35.53
CA ASP A 253 8.37 -8.55 -36.69
C ASP A 253 7.37 -9.69 -36.40
N LYS A 254 7.34 -10.21 -35.17
CA LYS A 254 6.34 -11.19 -34.73
C LYS A 254 4.95 -10.57 -34.66
N LEU A 255 4.75 -9.40 -34.03
CA LEU A 255 3.44 -8.79 -33.74
C LEU A 255 2.86 -7.93 -34.89
N GLY A 256 3.68 -7.47 -35.82
CA GLY A 256 3.28 -6.63 -36.94
C GLY A 256 2.81 -5.24 -36.52
N ALA A 257 1.78 -4.73 -37.21
CA ALA A 257 1.22 -3.39 -36.98
C ALA A 257 0.49 -3.24 -35.64
N CYS A 258 0.18 -4.35 -34.97
CA CYS A 258 -0.58 -4.38 -33.73
C CYS A 258 0.29 -4.10 -32.49
N ALA A 259 1.61 -3.99 -32.66
CA ALA A 259 2.57 -3.86 -31.57
C ALA A 259 2.82 -2.40 -31.19
N GLU A 260 2.55 -2.05 -29.94
CA GLU A 260 2.98 -0.81 -29.30
C GLU A 260 4.12 -1.11 -28.33
N LEU A 261 5.35 -0.91 -28.81
CA LEU A 261 6.61 -1.26 -28.15
C LEU A 261 7.46 0.00 -27.94
N SER A 262 6.97 0.94 -27.13
CA SER A 262 7.74 2.13 -26.74
C SER A 262 8.41 1.90 -25.38
N ASP A 263 9.72 1.96 -25.30
CA ASP A 263 10.39 2.17 -24.02
C ASP A 263 10.18 3.63 -23.61
N GLY A 264 9.48 3.86 -22.50
CA GLY A 264 9.83 5.02 -21.68
C GLY A 264 11.26 4.80 -21.19
N GLU A 265 12.06 5.86 -21.06
CA GLU A 265 13.50 5.87 -20.77
C GLU A 265 13.93 5.09 -19.50
N GLY A 266 13.78 3.77 -19.50
CA GLY A 266 14.27 2.86 -18.48
C GLY A 266 15.64 2.34 -18.90
N SER A 267 16.65 2.62 -18.07
CA SER A 267 18.03 2.19 -18.28
C SER A 267 18.13 0.66 -18.32
N GLU A 268 19.11 0.15 -19.07
CA GLU A 268 19.32 -1.30 -19.26
C GLU A 268 19.78 -2.03 -17.97
N ASP A 269 20.00 -1.31 -16.86
CA ASP A 269 20.70 -1.80 -15.68
C ASP A 269 19.80 -2.06 -14.44
N GLU A 270 18.48 -1.88 -14.48
CA GLU A 270 17.68 -1.81 -13.25
C GLU A 270 16.86 -3.06 -12.86
N TYR A 271 16.91 -4.16 -13.62
CA TYR A 271 16.12 -5.38 -13.30
C TYR A 271 16.90 -6.69 -13.37
N ALA A 272 18.22 -6.64 -13.20
CA ALA A 272 19.08 -7.82 -13.16
C ALA A 272 19.31 -8.30 -11.71
N THR A 273 18.25 -8.53 -10.95
CA THR A 273 18.29 -9.33 -9.72
C THR A 273 16.99 -10.11 -9.59
N ASP A 274 16.96 -11.31 -10.19
CA ASP A 274 16.24 -12.44 -9.60
C ASP A 274 17.00 -12.78 -8.31
N SER A 275 16.69 -12.06 -7.24
CA SER A 275 16.89 -12.54 -5.88
C SER A 275 15.50 -12.78 -5.32
N ASP A 276 15.23 -14.04 -5.01
CA ASP A 276 14.04 -14.47 -4.29
C ASP A 276 13.96 -13.72 -2.96
N GLU A 277 13.28 -12.58 -2.96
CA GLU A 277 12.67 -12.05 -1.75
C GLU A 277 11.38 -12.83 -1.55
N GLU A 278 11.41 -13.75 -0.60
CA GLU A 278 10.22 -14.40 -0.06
C GLU A 278 9.25 -13.29 0.36
N GLU A 279 8.13 -13.17 -0.35
CA GLU A 279 7.02 -12.38 0.14
C GLU A 279 6.49 -13.07 1.39
N VAL A 280 6.78 -12.46 2.53
CA VAL A 280 6.22 -12.83 3.83
C VAL A 280 4.71 -12.85 3.68
N ASP A 281 4.13 -14.05 3.79
CA ASP A 281 2.69 -14.25 3.89
C ASP A 281 2.21 -13.62 5.19
N ASP A 282 1.63 -12.42 5.12
CA ASP A 282 0.74 -11.93 6.16
C ASP A 282 -0.59 -12.67 6.04
N ASP A 283 -0.65 -13.80 6.73
CA ASP A 283 -1.91 -14.47 7.06
C ASP A 283 -2.83 -13.49 7.79
N ASP A 284 -3.92 -13.11 7.09
CA ASP A 284 -5.12 -12.45 7.61
C ASP A 284 -5.67 -13.31 8.77
N LYS A 285 -5.22 -13.06 10.01
CA LYS A 285 -5.92 -13.56 11.21
C LYS A 285 -7.03 -12.58 11.57
N SER A 286 -8.25 -13.05 11.34
CA SER A 286 -9.46 -12.53 11.94
C SER A 286 -9.40 -12.66 13.47
N ASP A 287 -9.30 -11.54 14.18
CA ASP A 287 -9.49 -11.52 15.63
C ASP A 287 -11.00 -11.63 15.93
N GLU A 288 -11.39 -12.76 16.52
CA GLU A 288 -12.59 -12.85 17.37
C GLU A 288 -12.21 -12.46 18.79
N ASP A 289 -13.00 -11.57 19.36
CA ASP A 289 -12.91 -11.08 20.74
C ASP A 289 -13.03 -12.20 21.78
N SER A 290 -12.12 -12.24 22.75
CA SER A 290 -12.47 -12.46 24.16
C SER A 290 -11.29 -12.19 25.10
N GLU A 291 -11.51 -11.26 26.04
CA GLU A 291 -10.67 -10.99 27.21
C GLU A 291 -10.51 -12.23 28.11
N VAL A 292 -9.37 -12.38 28.80
CA VAL A 292 -9.22 -12.50 30.28
C VAL A 292 -7.71 -12.58 30.62
N ASP A 293 -7.35 -11.87 31.71
CA ASP A 293 -6.07 -11.76 32.40
C ASP A 293 -5.40 -13.09 32.85
N GLU A 294 -4.07 -13.11 32.94
CA GLU A 294 -3.30 -13.25 34.21
C GLU A 294 -1.82 -13.60 33.96
N ASP A 295 -0.99 -13.11 34.88
CA ASP A 295 0.47 -13.15 34.99
C ASP A 295 1.09 -14.56 35.06
N ASP A 296 2.34 -14.74 34.60
CA ASP A 296 3.52 -14.97 35.47
C ASP A 296 4.79 -15.46 34.74
N ASP A 297 5.89 -15.16 35.41
CA ASP A 297 7.34 -15.25 35.16
C ASP A 297 8.00 -16.54 34.59
N LEU A 298 9.06 -16.26 33.80
CA LEU A 298 10.45 -16.78 33.80
C LEU A 298 10.78 -18.30 33.85
N ASN A 299 11.50 -18.75 32.80
CA ASN A 299 12.87 -19.36 32.80
C ASN A 299 12.99 -20.48 31.75
N HIS A 300 13.91 -20.36 30.78
CA HIS A 300 15.21 -21.06 30.82
C HIS A 300 16.02 -20.90 29.52
N THR A 301 17.32 -20.77 29.76
CA THR A 301 18.48 -20.64 28.90
C THR A 301 18.94 -21.95 28.22
N GLN A 302 19.53 -21.79 27.01
CA GLN A 302 20.75 -22.47 26.48
C GLN A 302 20.64 -23.98 26.08
N ILE A 303 21.33 -24.59 25.09
CA ILE A 303 22.49 -24.29 24.21
C ILE A 303 22.72 -25.49 23.22
N ASP A 304 23.55 -25.29 22.17
CA ASP A 304 24.39 -26.27 21.40
C ASP A 304 23.76 -27.21 20.33
N THR A 305 24.40 -27.62 19.20
CA THR A 305 25.76 -27.43 18.63
C THR A 305 25.81 -27.91 17.14
N ALA A 306 26.66 -27.23 16.35
CA ALA A 306 27.69 -27.70 15.40
C ALA A 306 27.47 -28.82 14.33
N ALA A 307 27.62 -28.39 13.06
CA ALA A 307 28.62 -28.79 12.03
C ALA A 307 28.56 -30.12 11.22
N VAL A 308 28.83 -30.01 9.89
CA VAL A 308 29.86 -30.67 9.04
C VAL A 308 29.47 -30.50 7.53
N ILE A 309 30.06 -29.58 6.75
CA ILE A 309 31.24 -29.58 5.84
C ILE A 309 31.12 -30.35 4.49
N GLY A 310 31.33 -29.62 3.38
CA GLY A 310 31.85 -30.07 2.06
C GLY A 310 32.26 -28.85 1.19
N ARG A 311 33.51 -28.80 0.69
CA ARG A 311 34.30 -27.62 0.26
C ARG A 311 34.29 -27.30 -1.26
N ASP A 312 34.50 -26.02 -1.64
CA ASP A 312 35.65 -25.56 -2.45
C ASP A 312 35.84 -23.99 -2.48
N VAL A 313 36.84 -23.51 -1.72
CA VAL A 313 37.91 -22.48 -1.94
C VAL A 313 37.78 -21.45 -3.10
N THR A 314 38.01 -20.12 -3.05
CA THR A 314 38.46 -19.09 -2.07
C THR A 314 38.31 -17.70 -2.70
N LEU A 315 37.96 -16.68 -1.91
CA LEU A 315 38.71 -15.41 -1.75
C LEU A 315 38.43 -14.90 -0.32
N ASP A 316 39.50 -14.75 0.47
CA ASP A 316 39.49 -14.55 1.91
C ASP A 316 39.46 -13.06 2.29
N ASN A 317 38.34 -12.62 2.89
CA ASN A 317 38.22 -11.36 3.63
C ASN A 317 37.93 -11.63 5.13
N SER A 318 38.37 -12.77 5.67
CA SER A 318 38.18 -13.06 7.08
C SER A 318 39.11 -12.21 7.95
N GLY A 319 38.56 -11.13 8.49
CA GLY A 319 39.29 -10.24 9.37
C GLY A 319 38.52 -9.06 9.95
N VAL A 320 37.18 -9.03 9.87
CA VAL A 320 36.37 -8.09 10.65
C VAL A 320 35.07 -8.79 11.04
N GLU A 321 35.05 -9.42 12.23
CA GLU A 321 33.80 -9.47 12.98
C GLU A 321 33.43 -8.00 13.22
N GLU A 322 32.32 -7.53 12.66
CA GLU A 322 31.78 -6.22 13.03
C GLU A 322 31.47 -6.29 14.53
N ILE A 323 32.37 -5.70 15.32
CA ILE A 323 32.20 -5.48 16.75
C ILE A 323 30.91 -4.66 16.88
N GLU A 324 29.83 -5.30 17.35
CA GLU A 324 28.58 -4.62 17.62
C GLU A 324 28.87 -3.48 18.60
N THR A 325 28.69 -2.25 18.15
CA THR A 325 29.04 -1.07 18.96
C THR A 325 28.11 -0.99 20.16
N ASP A 326 28.60 -0.51 21.31
CA ASP A 326 27.78 -0.31 22.51
C ASP A 326 26.54 0.59 22.22
N VAL A 327 26.63 1.45 21.21
CA VAL A 327 25.51 2.27 20.71
C VAL A 327 24.45 1.43 20.00
N GLY A 328 24.86 0.53 19.10
CA GLY A 328 23.93 -0.37 18.39
C GLY A 328 23.16 -1.27 19.37
N ARG A 329 23.84 -1.75 20.40
CA ARG A 329 23.22 -2.50 21.50
C ARG A 329 22.20 -1.67 22.28
N PHE A 330 22.54 -0.42 22.62
CA PHE A 330 21.62 0.48 23.32
C PHE A 330 20.37 0.85 22.48
N LEU A 331 20.53 1.12 21.18
CA LEU A 331 19.40 1.47 20.31
C LEU A 331 18.45 0.29 20.09
N ARG A 332 18.96 -0.95 20.14
CA ARG A 332 18.13 -2.17 20.10
C ARG A 332 17.43 -2.42 21.44
N GLU A 333 18.14 -2.24 22.55
CA GLU A 333 17.67 -2.48 23.91
C GLU A 333 17.88 -1.24 24.79
N PRO A 334 16.94 -0.27 24.76
CA PRO A 334 17.07 0.99 25.48
C PRO A 334 16.79 0.79 26.98
N THR A 335 17.84 0.42 27.74
CA THR A 335 17.81 0.28 29.19
C THR A 335 18.74 1.29 29.85
N VAL A 336 18.50 1.62 31.13
CA VAL A 336 19.37 2.53 31.90
C VAL A 336 20.79 1.96 31.99
N GLU A 337 20.94 0.65 32.20
CA GLU A 337 22.25 -0.01 32.25
C GLU A 337 23.04 0.10 30.94
N ASN A 338 22.37 -0.03 29.79
CA ASN A 338 23.01 0.13 28.49
C ASN A 338 23.36 1.59 28.20
N LEU A 339 22.56 2.55 28.70
CA LEU A 339 22.88 3.97 28.62
C LEU A 339 24.11 4.32 29.48
N ASP A 340 24.19 3.77 30.70
CA ASP A 340 25.32 4.01 31.60
C ASP A 340 26.65 3.52 31.03
N LYS A 341 26.63 2.44 30.22
CA LYS A 341 27.80 1.93 29.49
C LYS A 341 28.33 2.91 28.45
N LEU A 342 27.48 3.75 27.86
CA LEU A 342 27.88 4.80 26.92
C LEU A 342 28.56 5.99 27.63
N GLY A 343 28.36 6.11 28.94
CA GLY A 343 28.99 7.10 29.80
C GLY A 343 28.52 8.55 29.58
N ALA A 344 29.20 9.51 30.22
CA ALA A 344 28.81 10.92 30.25
C ALA A 344 28.83 11.64 28.88
N ASN A 345 29.43 11.02 27.86
CA ASN A 345 29.50 11.52 26.48
C ASN A 345 28.54 10.78 25.53
N ALA A 346 27.54 10.05 26.06
CA ALA A 346 26.61 9.25 25.26
C ALA A 346 26.01 10.02 24.07
N ALA A 347 25.68 11.30 24.23
CA ALA A 347 25.15 12.13 23.14
C ALA A 347 26.12 12.26 21.95
N GLN A 348 27.42 12.47 22.21
CA GLN A 348 28.44 12.56 21.16
C GLN A 348 28.75 11.20 20.53
N VAL A 349 28.71 10.13 21.32
CA VAL A 349 28.94 8.76 20.81
C VAL A 349 27.78 8.33 19.91
N ILE A 350 26.54 8.65 20.29
CA ILE A 350 25.35 8.43 19.46
C ILE A 350 25.44 9.26 18.17
N ASP A 351 25.79 10.55 18.24
CA ASP A 351 25.97 11.38 17.04
C ASP A 351 27.02 10.80 16.08
N ALA A 352 28.18 10.36 16.60
CA ALA A 352 29.24 9.77 15.78
C ALA A 352 28.79 8.47 15.08
N HIS A 353 27.97 7.65 15.74
CA HIS A 353 27.43 6.43 15.15
C HIS A 353 26.39 6.72 14.05
N LEU A 354 25.51 7.70 14.27
CA LEU A 354 24.44 8.05 13.34
C LEU A 354 24.94 8.81 12.09
N GLN A 355 26.10 9.47 12.17
CA GLN A 355 26.74 10.12 11.01
C GLN A 355 27.15 9.16 9.89
N CYS A 356 27.23 7.85 10.15
CA CYS A 356 27.52 6.85 9.12
C CYS A 356 26.36 6.67 8.11
N ILE A 357 25.14 7.11 8.45
CA ILE A 357 23.95 6.99 7.61
C ILE A 357 23.99 8.06 6.52
N LYS A 358 24.10 7.64 5.26
CA LYS A 358 24.20 8.54 4.09
C LYS A 358 22.85 9.02 3.56
N ASN A 359 21.78 8.25 3.79
CA ASN A 359 20.44 8.61 3.35
C ASN A 359 19.85 9.69 4.29
N PRO A 360 19.45 10.88 3.79
CA PRO A 360 18.88 11.94 4.62
C PRO A 360 17.61 11.55 5.38
N GLU A 361 16.75 10.71 4.79
CA GLU A 361 15.47 10.33 5.41
C GLU A 361 15.69 9.35 6.56
N GLU A 362 16.49 8.32 6.31
CA GLU A 362 16.89 7.33 7.32
C GLU A 362 17.70 7.99 8.44
N SER A 363 18.54 8.97 8.12
CA SER A 363 19.31 9.72 9.11
C SER A 363 18.39 10.47 10.07
N ILE A 364 17.45 11.28 9.54
CA ILE A 364 16.49 12.02 10.37
C ILE A 364 15.66 11.06 11.22
N GLN A 365 15.22 9.94 10.65
CA GLN A 365 14.51 8.91 11.41
C GLN A 365 15.35 8.37 12.57
N ALA A 366 16.59 7.96 12.31
CA ALA A 366 17.47 7.40 13.31
C ALA A 366 17.79 8.40 14.44
N TYR A 367 17.98 9.69 14.12
CA TYR A 367 18.18 10.73 15.13
C TYR A 367 16.94 10.95 16.02
N VAL A 368 15.74 10.94 15.45
CA VAL A 368 14.49 11.08 16.23
C VAL A 368 14.29 9.87 17.13
N GLU A 369 14.47 8.66 16.60
CA GLU A 369 14.33 7.42 17.37
C GLU A 369 15.35 7.32 18.50
N ALA A 370 16.63 7.63 18.24
CA ALA A 370 17.66 7.66 19.27
C ALA A 370 17.36 8.70 20.37
N THR A 371 16.91 9.90 19.96
CA THR A 371 16.55 10.96 20.91
C THR A 371 15.36 10.54 21.79
N PHE A 372 14.35 9.89 21.23
CA PHE A 372 13.19 9.43 21.99
C PHE A 372 13.47 8.18 22.83
N CYS A 373 14.31 7.25 22.38
CA CYS A 373 14.80 6.14 23.20
C CYS A 373 15.46 6.67 24.49
N VAL A 374 16.36 7.66 24.36
CA VAL A 374 17.00 8.29 25.53
C VAL A 374 15.99 9.07 26.36
N SER A 375 15.12 9.86 25.72
CA SER A 375 14.13 10.68 26.44
C SER A 375 13.10 9.84 27.20
N GLY A 376 12.74 8.66 26.69
CA GLY A 376 11.84 7.73 27.38
C GLY A 376 12.42 7.17 28.69
N LEU A 377 13.75 7.17 28.85
CA LEU A 377 14.41 6.74 30.08
C LEU A 377 14.54 7.87 31.13
N SER A 378 14.15 9.11 30.79
CA SER A 378 14.29 10.26 31.69
C SER A 378 13.48 10.16 32.98
N THR A 379 12.38 9.39 32.98
CA THR A 379 11.60 9.13 34.20
C THR A 379 12.33 8.23 35.18
N SER A 380 13.30 7.45 34.71
CA SER A 380 14.03 6.43 35.47
C SER A 380 15.50 6.79 35.72
N SER A 381 16.06 7.75 34.98
CA SER A 381 17.46 8.19 35.12
C SER A 381 17.62 9.69 34.82
N GLU A 382 18.23 10.42 35.75
CA GLU A 382 18.61 11.83 35.57
C GLU A 382 19.65 12.00 34.44
N MET A 383 20.54 11.02 34.29
CA MET A 383 21.51 10.99 33.19
C MET A 383 20.80 10.98 31.83
N ALA A 384 19.72 10.21 31.69
CA ALA A 384 18.94 10.15 30.45
C ALA A 384 18.32 11.51 30.10
N GLY A 385 17.83 12.26 31.09
CA GLY A 385 17.36 13.64 30.90
C GLY A 385 18.47 14.57 30.39
N LEU A 386 19.66 14.51 31.00
CA LEU A 386 20.82 15.33 30.59
C LEU A 386 21.32 14.98 29.18
N VAL A 387 21.37 13.69 28.83
CA VAL A 387 21.78 13.22 27.49
C VAL A 387 20.73 13.61 26.44
N SER A 388 19.44 13.45 26.75
CA SER A 388 18.34 13.90 25.89
C SER A 388 18.43 15.40 25.59
N GLY A 389 18.64 16.25 26.60
CA GLY A 389 18.81 17.69 26.43
C GLY A 389 19.99 18.09 25.54
N ARG A 390 21.00 17.23 25.40
CA ARG A 390 22.13 17.41 24.45
C ARG A 390 21.84 16.85 23.06
N LEU A 391 21.07 15.77 22.96
CA LEU A 391 20.70 15.14 21.68
C LEU A 391 19.71 15.98 20.88
N TYR A 392 18.74 16.64 21.53
CA TYR A 392 17.78 17.48 20.83
C TYR A 392 18.43 18.59 19.97
N PRO A 393 19.37 19.41 20.47
CA PRO A 393 20.10 20.37 19.65
C PRO A 393 20.86 19.73 18.48
N ILE A 394 21.49 18.57 18.70
CA ILE A 394 22.23 17.83 17.67
C ILE A 394 21.27 17.38 16.57
N MET A 395 20.14 16.75 16.93
CA MET A 395 19.10 16.33 16.00
C MET A 395 18.60 17.51 15.15
N LEU A 396 18.35 18.67 15.77
CA LEU A 396 17.90 19.88 15.07
C LEU A 396 18.95 20.43 14.10
N GLU A 397 20.22 20.45 14.51
CA GLU A 397 21.34 20.89 13.66
C GLU A 397 21.53 19.97 12.45
N ARG A 398 21.51 18.64 12.68
CA ARG A 398 21.66 17.62 11.64
C ARG A 398 20.51 17.63 10.66
N ALA A 399 19.27 17.74 11.16
CA ALA A 399 18.11 17.93 10.31
C ALA A 399 18.27 19.22 9.48
N GLY A 400 18.68 20.34 10.08
CA GLY A 400 18.86 21.62 9.39
C GLY A 400 19.87 21.63 8.23
N GLN A 401 20.78 20.65 8.16
CA GLN A 401 21.79 20.53 7.09
C GLN A 401 21.20 19.99 5.77
N HIS A 402 20.02 19.36 5.80
CA HIS A 402 19.36 18.80 4.61
C HIS A 402 18.24 19.72 4.09
N HIS A 403 18.21 20.00 2.78
CA HIS A 403 17.29 20.97 2.15
C HIS A 403 15.79 20.59 2.20
N ALA A 404 15.44 19.40 2.69
CA ALA A 404 14.06 18.90 2.80
C ALA A 404 13.59 18.64 4.25
N ALA A 405 14.28 19.17 5.27
CA ALA A 405 14.24 18.54 6.58
C ALA A 405 13.12 18.94 7.56
N THR A 406 12.48 20.10 7.41
CA THR A 406 11.58 20.60 8.47
C THR A 406 10.27 19.83 8.57
N TRP A 407 9.67 19.48 7.42
CA TRP A 407 8.42 18.72 7.38
C TRP A 407 8.65 17.24 7.74
N LEU A 408 9.76 16.66 7.26
CA LEU A 408 10.11 15.28 7.55
C LEU A 408 10.42 15.09 9.04
N LEU A 409 11.21 16.00 9.63
CA LEU A 409 11.45 16.03 11.06
C LEU A 409 10.14 16.15 11.86
N ALA A 410 9.23 17.04 11.46
CA ALA A 410 7.94 17.19 12.12
C ALA A 410 7.11 15.90 12.07
N ASN A 411 7.00 15.27 10.89
CA ASN A 411 6.26 14.03 10.72
C ASN A 411 6.86 12.88 11.54
N THR A 412 8.19 12.72 11.51
CA THR A 412 8.88 11.68 12.29
C THR A 412 8.73 11.91 13.79
N MET A 413 8.80 13.17 14.27
CA MET A 413 8.54 13.49 15.67
C MET A 413 7.09 13.23 16.07
N LEU A 414 6.11 13.63 15.25
CA LEU A 414 4.69 13.36 15.50
C LEU A 414 4.42 11.85 15.58
N ARG A 415 5.05 11.06 14.71
CA ARG A 415 4.96 9.60 14.69
C ARG A 415 5.56 9.01 15.96
N GLY A 416 6.76 9.45 16.35
CA GLY A 416 7.42 8.96 17.56
C GLY A 416 6.76 9.37 18.88
N LEU A 417 5.96 10.44 18.87
CA LEU A 417 5.14 10.87 20.01
C LEU A 417 3.73 10.24 20.03
N GLY A 418 3.40 9.41 19.04
CA GLY A 418 2.10 8.75 18.93
C GLY A 418 0.95 9.68 18.51
N LEU A 419 1.25 10.84 17.93
CA LEU A 419 0.27 11.85 17.53
C LEU A 419 -0.34 11.57 16.14
N ILE A 420 0.43 10.89 15.29
CA ILE A 420 -0.01 10.40 13.97
C ILE A 420 0.36 8.92 13.82
N LYS A 421 -0.40 8.18 13.00
CA LYS A 421 -0.11 6.78 12.67
C LYS A 421 0.89 6.71 11.52
N SER A 422 1.76 5.70 11.51
CA SER A 422 2.55 5.38 10.31
C SER A 422 1.64 4.85 9.21
N GLU A 423 2.00 5.10 7.95
CA GLU A 423 1.23 4.64 6.79
C GLU A 423 1.08 3.11 6.76
N ASN A 424 2.11 2.38 7.19
CA ASN A 424 2.16 0.92 7.16
C ASN A 424 1.64 0.25 8.45
N LYS A 425 1.19 0.99 9.47
CA LYS A 425 0.72 0.49 10.79
C LYS A 425 1.69 -0.41 11.60
N GLU A 426 2.85 -0.79 11.07
CA GLU A 426 3.88 -1.61 11.74
C GLU A 426 4.70 -0.86 12.80
N TYR A 427 4.66 0.48 12.80
CA TYR A 427 5.48 1.29 13.69
C TYR A 427 4.95 1.22 15.13
N LYS A 428 5.64 0.48 15.98
CA LYS A 428 5.40 0.41 17.42
C LYS A 428 6.37 1.31 18.17
N ILE A 429 5.83 2.17 19.03
CA ILE A 429 6.61 3.04 19.91
C ILE A 429 7.29 2.17 20.97
N ARG A 430 8.63 2.22 21.05
CA ARG A 430 9.44 1.38 21.94
C ARG A 430 9.89 2.07 23.23
N TRP A 431 9.48 3.32 23.43
CA TRP A 431 9.91 4.18 24.54
C TRP A 431 8.72 4.70 25.35
N SER A 432 9.01 5.15 26.57
CA SER A 432 8.03 5.76 27.46
C SER A 432 7.66 7.18 27.02
N LEU A 433 6.40 7.39 26.66
CA LEU A 433 5.89 8.70 26.22
C LEU A 433 5.98 9.79 27.29
N PRO A 434 5.63 9.57 28.58
CA PRO A 434 5.76 10.60 29.61
C PRO A 434 7.17 11.23 29.69
N GLY A 435 8.22 10.42 29.57
CA GLY A 435 9.61 10.89 29.55
C GLY A 435 9.93 11.73 28.31
N CYS A 436 9.46 11.31 27.13
CA CYS A 436 9.62 12.08 25.90
C CYS A 436 8.96 13.45 25.97
N TYR A 437 7.73 13.54 26.49
CA TYR A 437 7.03 14.82 26.65
C TYR A 437 7.69 15.72 27.70
N SER A 438 8.21 15.16 28.79
CA SER A 438 8.95 15.92 29.82
C SER A 438 10.22 16.54 29.24
N CYS A 439 11.04 15.79 28.51
CA CYS A 439 12.25 16.34 27.89
C CYS A 439 11.91 17.33 26.76
N LEU A 440 10.83 17.08 26.02
CA LEU A 440 10.37 17.99 24.96
C LEU A 440 9.94 19.35 25.53
N CYS A 441 9.32 19.38 26.71
CA CYS A 441 8.96 20.63 27.40
C CYS A 441 10.13 21.58 27.61
N ASP A 442 11.27 21.05 28.03
CA ASP A 442 12.45 21.86 28.33
C ASP A 442 13.07 22.45 27.06
N VAL A 443 12.90 21.77 25.93
CA VAL A 443 13.56 22.10 24.67
C VAL A 443 12.66 22.91 23.73
N ILE A 444 11.35 22.68 23.73
CA ILE A 444 10.41 23.31 22.78
C ILE A 444 10.31 24.84 22.97
N ALA A 445 10.61 25.32 24.17
CA ALA A 445 10.68 26.76 24.49
C ALA A 445 11.96 27.43 23.95
N SER A 446 12.98 26.66 23.57
CA SER A 446 14.26 27.19 23.08
C SER A 446 14.10 27.97 21.77
N GLU A 447 14.82 29.09 21.63
CA GLU A 447 14.88 29.85 20.36
C GLU A 447 15.47 29.03 19.20
N ARG A 448 16.25 27.98 19.50
CA ARG A 448 16.84 27.10 18.49
C ARG A 448 15.86 26.08 17.90
N PHE A 449 14.67 25.94 18.49
CA PHE A 449 13.66 25.00 17.99
C PHE A 449 12.90 25.60 16.80
N PRO A 450 12.86 24.95 15.63
CA PRO A 450 12.21 25.51 14.43
C PRO A 450 10.74 25.87 14.66
N HIS A 451 10.34 27.11 14.36
CA HIS A 451 8.98 27.60 14.59
C HIS A 451 7.91 26.74 13.91
N ALA A 452 8.11 26.33 12.65
CA ALA A 452 7.16 25.51 11.93
C ALA A 452 6.94 24.12 12.58
N VAL A 453 8.00 23.49 13.08
CA VAL A 453 7.90 22.19 13.79
C VAL A 453 7.22 22.39 15.14
N ARG A 454 7.56 23.47 15.85
CA ARG A 454 6.97 23.84 17.14
C ARG A 454 5.45 23.98 17.04
N ASP A 455 4.98 24.79 16.09
CA ASP A 455 3.56 25.09 15.92
C ASP A 455 2.78 23.84 15.51
N THR A 456 3.38 23.01 14.66
CA THR A 456 2.82 21.73 14.25
C THR A 456 2.67 20.78 15.44
N LEU A 457 3.72 20.60 16.25
CA LEU A 457 3.68 19.76 17.43
C LEU A 457 2.62 20.25 18.42
N LYS A 458 2.59 21.56 18.74
CA LYS A 458 1.59 22.15 19.64
C LYS A 458 0.16 21.88 19.19
N PHE A 459 -0.12 22.06 17.90
CA PHE A 459 -1.45 21.81 17.32
C PHE A 459 -1.89 20.35 17.51
N PHE A 460 -1.02 19.40 17.17
CA PHE A 460 -1.34 17.97 17.31
C PHE A 460 -1.43 17.52 18.77
N ILE A 461 -0.55 18.01 19.64
CA ILE A 461 -0.59 17.72 21.08
C ILE A 461 -1.90 18.21 21.69
N THR A 462 -2.29 19.45 21.39
CA THR A 462 -3.53 20.04 21.93
C THR A 462 -4.77 19.32 21.41
N SER A 463 -4.82 19.00 20.11
CA SER A 463 -5.96 18.31 19.51
C SER A 463 -6.13 16.86 20.01
N LYS A 464 -5.04 16.21 20.43
CA LYS A 464 -5.04 14.82 20.91
C LYS A 464 -4.99 14.67 22.42
N LEU A 465 -4.89 15.76 23.18
CA LEU A 465 -4.74 15.74 24.64
C LEU A 465 -5.80 14.90 25.37
N ALA A 466 -7.05 14.90 24.88
CA ALA A 466 -8.14 14.12 25.47
C ALA A 466 -8.06 12.60 25.18
N GLN A 467 -7.25 12.19 24.20
CA GLN A 467 -7.07 10.80 23.75
C GLN A 467 -5.75 10.20 24.27
N MET A 468 -4.91 10.98 24.95
CA MET A 468 -3.62 10.53 25.49
C MET A 468 -3.80 9.70 26.76
N PRO A 469 -2.88 8.75 27.05
CA PRO A 469 -2.85 8.03 28.33
C PRO A 469 -2.81 9.00 29.53
N PRO A 470 -3.46 8.68 30.67
CA PRO A 470 -3.62 9.61 31.80
C PRO A 470 -2.30 10.18 32.33
N GLU A 471 -1.26 9.35 32.40
CA GLU A 471 0.08 9.74 32.86
C GLU A 471 0.75 10.72 31.90
N THR A 472 0.61 10.48 30.59
CA THR A 472 1.15 11.36 29.55
C THR A 472 0.39 12.69 29.53
N ALA A 473 -0.95 12.65 29.59
CA ALA A 473 -1.80 13.83 29.61
C ALA A 473 -1.51 14.72 30.83
N ARG A 474 -1.13 14.14 31.97
CA ARG A 474 -0.74 14.89 33.17
C ARG A 474 0.54 15.69 32.94
N VAL A 475 1.57 15.08 32.35
CA VAL A 475 2.85 15.75 32.03
C VAL A 475 2.62 16.89 31.04
N VAL A 476 1.85 16.64 29.98
CA VAL A 476 1.54 17.66 28.98
C VAL A 476 0.79 18.85 29.60
N LYS A 477 -0.21 18.60 30.46
CA LYS A 477 -0.99 19.65 31.15
C LYS A 477 -0.18 20.49 32.13
N GLN A 478 0.94 19.98 32.63
CA GLN A 478 1.83 20.69 33.55
C GLN A 478 2.80 21.63 32.83
N CYS A 479 2.80 21.61 31.50
CA CYS A 479 3.79 22.27 30.67
C CYS A 479 3.13 23.25 29.71
N ASP A 480 3.06 24.52 30.13
CA ASP A 480 2.44 25.59 29.34
C ASP A 480 3.10 25.73 27.96
N ALA A 481 4.41 25.48 27.84
CA ALA A 481 5.16 25.56 26.58
C ALA A 481 4.69 24.55 25.50
N LEU A 482 3.97 23.48 25.86
CA LEU A 482 3.38 22.52 24.92
C LEU A 482 1.94 22.87 24.52
N ILE A 483 1.26 23.75 25.26
CA ILE A 483 -0.19 24.02 25.15
C ILE A 483 -0.47 25.46 24.68
N SER A 484 0.31 26.44 25.17
CA SER A 484 0.35 27.83 24.68
C SER A 484 1.48 27.97 23.66
#